data_AF-A0A7J8N8I7-F1
#
_entry.id   AF-A0A7J8N8I7-F1
#
_cell.length_a   1.000
_cell.length_b   1.000
_cell.length_c   1.000
_cell.angle_alpha   90.00
_cell.angle_beta   90.00
_cell.angle_gamma   90.00
#
_symmetry.space_group_name_H-M   'P 1'
#
loop_
_entity.id
_entity.type
_entity.pdbx_description
1 polymer ?
#
loop_
_entity_poly.entity_id
_entity_poly.type
_entity_poly.pdbx_seq_one_letter_code
_entity_poly.pdbx_strand_id
1 'polypeptide(L)'
;MAPSRLKKAIGRVKDQTRIGLAKVGGTTSLSDLDVAIVKATRHEEQPADERYIREIICITSYSRAYIIACINTLSRRLNKTKSWTVALKTLLLIHRLLNEGDPTYQQEIFFSTRRGTRILNLSDFRDTSRYRSWDFSAFVRTYALYLDEKLEYNIQDRRGEKTKT
;
A
#
# COMPACT_ATOMS: atom_id res chain seq x y z
N MET A 1 12.67 -19.20 10.98
CA MET A 1 13.17 -18.69 12.28
C MET A 1 12.65 -17.26 12.49
N ALA A 2 12.15 -16.97 13.69
CA ALA A 2 11.61 -15.65 14.04
C ALA A 2 12.70 -14.57 13.96
N PRO A 3 12.35 -13.31 13.60
CA PRO A 3 13.33 -12.22 13.59
C PRO A 3 13.88 -11.97 14.99
N SER A 4 15.15 -11.59 15.08
CA SER A 4 15.80 -11.26 16.35
C SER A 4 15.04 -10.17 17.10
N ARG A 5 15.05 -10.23 18.43
CA ARG A 5 14.34 -9.26 19.31
C ARG A 5 14.70 -7.80 18.97
N LEU A 6 15.98 -7.55 18.65
CA LEU A 6 16.50 -6.27 18.18
C LEU A 6 15.84 -5.78 16.88
N LYS A 7 15.70 -6.63 15.86
CA LYS A 7 15.05 -6.24 14.60
C LYS A 7 13.56 -5.91 14.79
N LYS A 8 12.85 -6.71 15.60
CA LYS A 8 11.46 -6.41 15.97
C LYS A 8 11.35 -5.05 16.68
N ALA A 9 12.28 -4.75 17.60
CA ALA A 9 12.31 -3.48 18.29
C ALA A 9 12.55 -2.30 17.32
N ILE A 10 13.52 -2.41 16.41
CA ILE A 10 13.78 -1.38 15.39
C ILE A 10 12.55 -1.14 14.50
N GLY A 11 11.87 -2.21 14.08
CA GLY A 11 10.62 -2.10 13.30
C GLY A 11 9.55 -1.31 14.06
N ARG A 12 9.34 -1.61 15.35
CA ARG A 12 8.40 -0.88 16.21
C ARG A 12 8.78 0.59 16.38
N VAL A 13 10.05 0.90 16.59
CA VAL A 13 10.53 2.28 16.70
C VAL A 13 10.25 3.04 15.40
N LYS A 14 10.57 2.46 14.23
CA LYS A 14 10.26 3.07 12.92
C LYS A 14 8.78 3.35 12.73
N ASP A 15 7.93 2.40 13.11
CA ASP A 15 6.48 2.56 13.02
C ASP A 15 5.99 3.68 13.97
N GLN A 16 6.52 3.75 15.19
CA GLN A 16 6.14 4.76 16.17
C GLN A 16 6.62 6.17 15.78
N THR A 17 7.84 6.31 15.27
CA THR A 17 8.35 7.59 14.75
C THR A 17 7.48 8.09 13.60
N ARG A 18 7.05 7.20 12.69
CA ARG A 18 6.14 7.60 11.60
C ARG A 18 4.78 8.06 12.13
N ILE A 19 4.21 7.39 13.12
CA ILE A 19 2.95 7.80 13.77
C ILE A 19 3.10 9.19 14.40
N GLY A 20 4.21 9.43 15.11
CA GLY A 20 4.50 10.74 15.71
C GLY A 20 4.60 11.85 14.66
N LEU A 21 5.33 11.61 13.57
CA LEU A 21 5.47 12.58 12.48
C LEU A 21 4.13 12.89 11.79
N ALA A 22 3.30 11.87 11.55
CA ALA A 22 1.99 12.05 10.91
C ALA A 22 1.08 13.00 11.71
N LYS A 23 1.10 12.89 13.06
CA LYS A 23 0.26 13.70 13.95
C LYS A 23 0.64 15.18 14.04
N VAL A 24 1.87 15.54 13.67
CA VAL A 24 2.39 16.92 13.86
C VAL A 24 2.24 17.77 12.58
N GLY A 25 2.10 17.15 11.41
CA GLY A 25 2.27 17.83 10.11
C GLY A 25 1.02 18.03 9.26
N GLY A 26 -0.19 17.66 9.70
CA GLY A 26 -1.39 17.66 8.85
C GLY A 26 -2.67 18.07 9.56
N THR A 27 -3.75 18.25 8.77
CA THR A 27 -5.11 18.31 9.32
C THR A 27 -5.45 16.99 10.01
N THR A 28 -6.31 17.01 11.03
CA THR A 28 -6.63 15.83 11.85
C THR A 28 -6.94 14.60 11.00
N SER A 29 -7.79 14.74 9.98
CA SER A 29 -8.18 13.65 9.08
C SER A 29 -7.06 13.10 8.20
N LEU A 30 -6.14 13.94 7.70
CA LEU A 30 -4.98 13.48 6.92
C LEU A 30 -3.98 12.77 7.83
N SER A 31 -3.81 13.26 9.05
CA SER A 31 -2.96 12.60 10.05
C SER A 31 -3.53 11.24 10.46
N ASP A 32 -4.85 11.14 10.62
CA ASP A 32 -5.52 9.87 10.95
C ASP A 32 -5.39 8.85 9.83
N LEU A 33 -5.53 9.28 8.56
CA LEU A 33 -5.29 8.44 7.39
C LEU A 33 -3.87 7.88 7.37
N ASP A 34 -2.86 8.73 7.55
CA ASP A 34 -1.45 8.30 7.57
C ASP A 34 -1.16 7.34 8.73
N VAL A 35 -1.73 7.59 9.91
CA VAL A 35 -1.61 6.72 11.07
C VAL A 35 -2.26 5.37 10.81
N ALA A 36 -3.47 5.33 10.25
CA ALA A 36 -4.16 4.10 9.90
C ALA A 36 -3.37 3.28 8.87
N ILE A 37 -2.83 3.93 7.82
CA ILE A 37 -1.96 3.29 6.84
C ILE A 37 -0.74 2.69 7.53
N VAL A 38 -0.05 3.45 8.40
CA VAL A 38 1.13 2.94 9.12
C VAL A 38 0.78 1.73 9.98
N LYS A 39 -0.36 1.74 10.67
CA LYS A 39 -0.81 0.63 11.50
C LYS A 39 -1.19 -0.61 10.67
N ALA A 40 -1.86 -0.44 9.54
CA ALA A 40 -2.21 -1.53 8.63
C ALA A 40 -0.96 -2.21 8.00
N THR A 41 0.17 -1.52 7.93
CA THR A 41 1.36 -1.96 7.18
C THR A 41 2.62 -2.04 8.05
N ARG A 42 2.46 -2.34 9.34
CA ARG A 42 3.55 -2.51 10.31
C ARG A 42 4.51 -3.64 9.94
N HIS A 43 5.71 -3.59 10.51
CA HIS A 43 6.77 -4.58 10.30
C HIS A 43 6.50 -5.95 10.96
N GLU A 44 5.40 -6.09 11.69
CA GLU A 44 4.98 -7.36 12.29
C GLU A 44 4.42 -8.32 11.23
N GLU A 45 4.63 -9.63 11.40
CA GLU A 45 4.26 -10.65 10.40
C GLU A 45 2.78 -11.05 10.46
N GLN A 46 2.08 -10.67 11.53
CA GLN A 46 0.65 -10.86 11.65
C GLN A 46 -0.08 -10.12 10.52
N PRO A 47 -1.21 -10.64 10.02
CA PRO A 47 -2.05 -9.89 9.08
C PRO A 47 -2.38 -8.49 9.60
N ALA A 48 -2.65 -7.57 8.67
CA ALA A 48 -3.15 -6.25 9.04
C ALA A 48 -4.47 -6.40 9.81
N ASP A 49 -4.65 -5.64 10.89
CA ASP A 49 -5.92 -5.60 11.60
C ASP A 49 -6.97 -4.95 10.67
N GLU A 50 -8.06 -5.69 10.41
CA GLU A 50 -9.14 -5.31 9.49
C GLU A 50 -9.75 -3.95 9.86
N ARG A 51 -9.71 -3.58 11.15
CA ARG A 51 -10.19 -2.27 11.60
C ARG A 51 -9.52 -1.11 10.86
N TYR A 52 -8.21 -1.20 10.59
CA TYR A 52 -7.45 -0.11 9.97
C TYR A 52 -7.72 -0.07 8.47
N ILE A 53 -7.96 -1.22 7.85
CA ILE A 53 -8.36 -1.29 6.43
C ILE A 53 -9.71 -0.60 6.25
N ARG A 54 -10.69 -0.94 7.10
CA ARG A 54 -12.02 -0.31 7.08
C ARG A 54 -11.98 1.19 7.37
N GLU A 55 -11.14 1.61 8.31
CA GLU A 55 -10.91 3.02 8.63
C GLU A 55 -10.37 3.78 7.40
N ILE A 56 -9.38 3.23 6.69
CA ILE A 56 -8.83 3.82 5.47
C ILE A 56 -9.90 3.93 4.38
N ILE A 57 -10.66 2.86 4.12
CA ILE A 57 -11.76 2.88 3.14
C ILE A 57 -12.78 3.96 3.49
N CYS A 58 -13.15 4.07 4.77
CA CYS A 58 -14.08 5.07 5.26
C CYS A 58 -13.55 6.51 5.01
N ILE A 59 -12.34 6.83 5.50
CA ILE A 59 -11.75 8.17 5.34
C ILE A 59 -11.61 8.57 3.86
N THR A 60 -11.32 7.61 3.00
CA THR A 60 -11.03 7.89 1.59
C THR A 60 -12.30 8.00 0.74
N SER A 61 -13.44 7.50 1.23
CA SER A 61 -14.75 7.68 0.60
C SER A 61 -15.27 9.12 0.63
N TYR A 62 -14.76 9.99 1.51
CA TYR A 62 -15.25 11.36 1.67
C TYR A 62 -14.86 12.30 0.51
N SER A 63 -13.70 12.11 -0.10
CA SER A 63 -13.21 13.01 -1.17
C SER A 63 -12.07 12.40 -1.96
N ARG A 64 -12.02 12.72 -3.26
CA ARG A 64 -10.90 12.42 -4.16
C ARG A 64 -9.55 12.91 -3.63
N ALA A 65 -9.52 14.00 -2.85
CA ALA A 65 -8.29 14.48 -2.23
C ALA A 65 -7.70 13.46 -1.23
N TYR A 66 -8.53 12.77 -0.45
CA TYR A 66 -8.09 11.70 0.46
C TYR A 66 -7.62 10.47 -0.29
N ILE A 67 -8.26 10.12 -1.41
CA ILE A 67 -7.80 9.04 -2.31
C ILE A 67 -6.38 9.34 -2.81
N ILE A 68 -6.14 10.54 -3.33
CA ILE A 68 -4.82 10.96 -3.82
C ILE A 68 -3.78 10.96 -2.68
N ALA A 69 -4.14 11.47 -1.50
CA ALA A 69 -3.27 11.43 -0.32
C ALA A 69 -2.91 9.99 0.08
N CYS A 70 -3.91 9.10 0.12
CA CYS A 70 -3.73 7.67 0.40
C CYS A 70 -2.74 7.03 -0.60
N ILE A 71 -2.96 7.21 -1.90
CA ILE A 71 -2.10 6.67 -2.96
C ILE A 71 -0.66 7.19 -2.82
N ASN A 72 -0.48 8.47 -2.54
CA ASN A 72 0.84 9.08 -2.32
C ASN A 72 1.56 8.46 -1.11
N THR A 73 0.85 8.25 0.00
CA THR A 73 1.40 7.61 1.19
C THR A 73 1.78 6.15 0.94
N LEU A 74 0.92 5.39 0.24
CA LEU A 74 1.19 4.00 -0.13
C LEU A 74 2.40 3.88 -1.07
N SER A 75 2.46 4.71 -2.11
CA SER A 75 3.60 4.81 -3.03
C SER A 75 4.91 5.09 -2.30
N ARG A 76 4.90 6.10 -1.41
CA ARG A 76 6.07 6.42 -0.57
C ARG A 76 6.47 5.27 0.34
N ARG A 77 5.51 4.47 0.81
CA ARG A 77 5.77 3.32 1.68
C ARG A 77 6.41 2.16 0.91
N LEU A 78 5.91 1.83 -0.27
CA LEU A 78 6.51 0.83 -1.17
C LEU A 78 7.93 1.24 -1.59
N ASN A 79 8.13 2.49 -2.01
CA ASN A 79 9.43 2.96 -2.49
C ASN A 79 10.53 3.00 -1.41
N LYS A 80 10.16 3.21 -0.13
CA LYS A 80 11.14 3.34 0.96
C LYS A 80 11.39 2.06 1.73
N THR A 81 10.50 1.07 1.65
CA THR A 81 10.62 -0.15 2.46
C THR A 81 11.59 -1.13 1.82
N LYS A 82 12.42 -1.78 2.66
CA LYS A 82 13.19 -2.97 2.29
C LYS A 82 12.64 -4.24 2.97
N SER A 83 11.52 -4.12 3.68
CA SER A 83 10.88 -5.22 4.41
C SER A 83 9.78 -5.84 3.56
N TRP A 84 9.89 -7.14 3.29
CA TRP A 84 8.87 -7.89 2.52
C TRP A 84 7.50 -7.82 3.19
N THR A 85 7.46 -7.83 4.52
CA THR A 85 6.21 -7.78 5.30
C THR A 85 5.47 -6.48 5.08
N VAL A 86 6.18 -5.34 5.14
CA VAL A 86 5.59 -4.02 4.89
C VAL A 86 5.16 -3.90 3.43
N ALA A 87 5.99 -4.35 2.50
CA ALA A 87 5.67 -4.32 1.07
C ALA A 87 4.39 -5.13 0.78
N LEU A 88 4.35 -6.39 1.24
CA LEU A 88 3.21 -7.27 1.03
C LEU A 88 1.91 -6.71 1.65
N LYS A 89 1.95 -6.24 2.90
CA LYS A 89 0.78 -5.61 3.53
C LYS A 89 0.30 -4.38 2.77
N THR A 90 1.23 -3.60 2.22
CA THR A 90 0.89 -2.43 1.40
C THR A 90 0.22 -2.83 0.09
N LEU A 91 0.71 -3.88 -0.58
CA LEU A 91 0.07 -4.44 -1.78
C LEU A 91 -1.32 -5.04 -1.47
N LEU A 92 -1.47 -5.74 -0.34
CA LEU A 92 -2.76 -6.26 0.10
C LEU A 92 -3.75 -5.12 0.36
N LEU A 93 -3.32 -4.04 1.01
CA LEU A 93 -4.14 -2.85 1.20
C LEU A 93 -4.54 -2.23 -0.15
N ILE A 94 -3.62 -2.11 -1.11
CA ILE A 94 -3.95 -1.64 -2.47
C ILE A 94 -5.00 -2.55 -3.11
N HIS A 95 -4.85 -3.87 -3.01
CA HIS A 95 -5.84 -4.82 -3.55
C HIS A 95 -7.22 -4.61 -2.91
N ARG A 96 -7.30 -4.43 -1.59
CA ARG A 96 -8.56 -4.14 -0.89
C ARG A 96 -9.18 -2.83 -1.41
N LEU A 97 -8.39 -1.76 -1.54
CA LEU A 97 -8.87 -0.48 -2.05
C LEU A 97 -9.38 -0.57 -3.51
N LEU A 98 -8.73 -1.38 -4.35
CA LEU A 98 -9.14 -1.58 -5.74
C LEU A 98 -10.43 -2.38 -5.90
N ASN A 99 -10.81 -3.21 -4.91
CA ASN A 99 -12.01 -4.05 -4.95
C ASN A 99 -13.17 -3.49 -4.11
N GLU A 100 -12.89 -2.89 -2.95
CA GLU A 100 -13.87 -2.47 -1.95
C GLU A 100 -13.94 -0.96 -1.75
N GLY A 101 -12.92 -0.23 -2.23
CA GLY A 101 -12.89 1.23 -2.14
C GLY A 101 -13.65 1.91 -3.27
N ASP A 102 -13.57 3.25 -3.28
CA ASP A 102 -14.16 4.07 -4.33
C ASP A 102 -13.58 3.70 -5.72
N PRO A 103 -14.41 3.54 -6.78
CA PRO A 103 -13.93 3.21 -8.13
C PRO A 103 -12.86 4.18 -8.69
N THR A 104 -12.81 5.40 -8.17
CA THR A 104 -11.79 6.42 -8.49
C THR A 104 -10.38 5.92 -8.18
N TYR A 105 -10.20 5.01 -7.22
CA TYR A 105 -8.90 4.37 -6.94
C TYR A 105 -8.28 3.73 -8.17
N GLN A 106 -9.08 3.01 -8.97
CA GLN A 106 -8.58 2.33 -10.16
C GLN A 106 -8.03 3.37 -11.16
N GLN A 107 -8.78 4.45 -11.38
CA GLN A 107 -8.38 5.51 -12.30
C GLN A 107 -7.12 6.24 -11.81
N GLU A 108 -7.09 6.68 -10.55
CA GLU A 108 -5.97 7.43 -9.99
C GLU A 108 -4.67 6.63 -9.97
N ILE A 109 -4.73 5.34 -9.58
CA ILE A 109 -3.55 4.47 -9.57
C ILE A 109 -3.04 4.23 -10.99
N PHE A 110 -3.93 4.00 -11.95
CA PHE A 110 -3.55 3.76 -13.35
C PHE A 110 -2.93 5.01 -13.99
N PHE A 111 -3.55 6.18 -13.81
CA PHE A 111 -3.01 7.42 -14.37
C PHE A 111 -1.69 7.82 -13.70
N SER A 112 -1.56 7.60 -12.39
CA SER A 112 -0.31 7.82 -11.66
C SER A 112 0.81 6.93 -12.21
N THR A 113 0.51 5.64 -12.46
CA THR A 113 1.45 4.66 -13.05
C THR A 113 1.94 5.09 -14.43
N ARG A 114 1.04 5.56 -15.30
CA ARG A 114 1.38 6.00 -16.67
C ARG A 114 2.01 7.40 -16.74
N ARG A 115 1.85 8.25 -15.72
CA ARG A 115 2.53 9.56 -15.61
C ARG A 115 3.90 9.46 -14.92
N GLY A 116 4.46 8.24 -14.80
CA GLY A 116 5.81 8.00 -14.27
C GLY A 116 5.87 7.60 -12.80
N THR A 117 4.75 7.58 -12.08
CA THR A 117 4.69 7.08 -10.70
C THR A 117 4.36 5.60 -10.72
N ARG A 118 5.35 4.74 -11.02
CA ARG A 118 5.17 3.28 -11.10
C ARG A 118 4.96 2.61 -9.74
N ILE A 119 3.86 2.92 -9.06
CA ILE A 119 3.56 2.48 -7.69
C ILE A 119 3.62 0.95 -7.54
N LEU A 120 3.22 0.20 -8.56
CA LEU A 120 3.25 -1.27 -8.56
C LEU A 120 4.50 -1.87 -9.22
N ASN A 121 5.41 -1.06 -9.75
CA ASN A 121 6.67 -1.59 -10.28
C ASN A 121 7.64 -1.90 -9.14
N LEU A 122 7.61 -3.15 -8.69
CA LEU A 122 8.51 -3.67 -7.67
C LEU A 122 9.57 -4.62 -8.24
N SER A 123 9.87 -4.61 -9.54
CA SER A 123 10.80 -5.57 -10.18
C SER A 123 12.13 -5.77 -9.44
N ASP A 124 12.64 -4.70 -8.85
CA ASP A 124 13.94 -4.65 -8.15
C ASP A 124 13.81 -4.84 -6.63
N PHE A 125 12.60 -5.05 -6.13
CA PHE A 125 12.35 -5.24 -4.70
C PHE A 125 13.04 -6.50 -4.19
N ARG A 126 13.90 -6.31 -3.18
CA ARG A 126 14.63 -7.39 -2.53
C ARG A 126 14.78 -7.11 -1.04
N ASP A 127 14.18 -7.95 -0.22
CA ASP A 127 14.48 -8.02 1.22
C ASP A 127 15.65 -9.01 1.41
N THR A 128 16.78 -8.50 1.90
CA THR A 128 17.98 -9.31 2.20
C THR A 128 18.15 -9.58 3.70
N SER A 129 17.14 -9.25 4.51
CA SER A 129 17.29 -9.20 5.96
C SER A 129 17.26 -10.57 6.66
N ARG A 130 16.84 -11.66 5.99
CA ARG A 130 16.69 -13.00 6.61
C ARG A 130 16.97 -14.15 5.65
N TYR A 131 17.35 -15.30 6.24
CA TYR A 131 17.30 -16.59 5.54
C TYR A 131 15.84 -16.87 5.09
N ARG A 132 15.64 -17.14 3.79
CA ARG A 132 14.33 -17.27 3.09
C ARG A 132 13.53 -15.99 2.80
N SER A 133 14.11 -14.79 2.93
CA SER A 133 13.44 -13.56 2.46
C SER A 133 13.38 -13.44 0.93
N TRP A 134 14.13 -14.30 0.22
CA TRP A 134 14.12 -14.40 -1.25
C TRP A 134 12.75 -14.82 -1.78
N ASP A 135 12.16 -15.87 -1.21
CA ASP A 135 10.84 -16.38 -1.62
C ASP A 135 9.75 -15.33 -1.40
N PHE A 136 9.78 -14.64 -0.26
CA PHE A 136 8.87 -13.52 0.01
C PHE A 136 9.10 -12.33 -0.92
N SER A 137 10.35 -12.03 -1.27
CA SER A 137 10.66 -10.97 -2.24
C SER A 137 10.16 -11.34 -3.64
N ALA A 138 10.31 -12.60 -4.06
CA ALA A 138 9.73 -13.11 -5.30
C ALA A 138 8.21 -12.99 -5.30
N PHE A 139 7.55 -13.41 -4.22
CA PHE A 139 6.10 -13.27 -4.08
C PHE A 139 5.63 -11.82 -4.14
N VAL A 140 6.30 -10.89 -3.44
CA VAL A 140 5.99 -9.45 -3.49
C VAL A 140 6.07 -8.93 -4.93
N ARG A 141 7.09 -9.30 -5.70
CA ARG A 141 7.26 -8.90 -7.10
C ARG A 141 6.14 -9.43 -7.98
N THR A 142 5.86 -10.74 -7.89
CA THR A 142 4.79 -11.38 -8.67
C THR A 142 3.42 -10.81 -8.31
N TYR A 143 3.15 -10.56 -7.03
CA TYR A 143 1.87 -10.03 -6.59
C TYR A 143 1.66 -8.57 -7.02
N ALA A 144 2.72 -7.77 -7.04
CA ALA A 144 2.66 -6.41 -7.57
C ALA A 144 2.38 -6.40 -9.08
N LEU A 145 3.05 -7.27 -9.84
CA LEU A 145 2.80 -7.47 -11.28
C LEU A 145 1.35 -7.89 -11.54
N TYR A 146 0.83 -8.86 -10.77
CA TYR A 146 -0.56 -9.28 -10.87
C TYR A 146 -1.54 -8.11 -10.65
N LEU A 147 -1.31 -7.26 -9.64
CA LEU A 147 -2.16 -6.11 -9.39
C LEU A 147 -2.10 -5.08 -10.53
N ASP A 148 -0.94 -4.90 -11.14
CA ASP A 148 -0.75 -3.98 -12.27
C ASP A 148 -1.50 -4.48 -13.51
N GLU A 149 -1.34 -5.76 -13.86
CA GLU A 149 -2.05 -6.41 -14.98
C GLU A 149 -3.57 -6.41 -14.75
N LYS A 150 -4.03 -6.77 -13.54
CA LYS A 150 -5.45 -6.75 -13.18
C LYS A 150 -6.04 -5.33 -13.30
N LEU A 151 -5.28 -4.31 -12.89
CA LEU A 151 -5.73 -2.93 -12.99
C LEU A 151 -5.87 -2.49 -14.45
N GLU A 152 -4.90 -2.85 -15.29
CA GLU A 152 -4.95 -2.57 -16.72
C GLU A 152 -6.14 -3.26 -17.39
N TYR A 153 -6.36 -4.55 -17.10
CA TYR A 153 -7.51 -5.30 -17.60
C TYR A 153 -8.84 -4.64 -17.23
N ASN A 154 -9.05 -4.31 -15.94
CA ASN A 154 -10.28 -3.68 -15.46
C ASN A 154 -10.56 -2.32 -16.12
N ILE A 155 -9.53 -1.56 -16.49
CA ILE A 155 -9.70 -0.26 -17.13
C ILE A 155 -9.99 -0.39 -18.62
N GLN A 156 -9.40 -1.38 -19.29
CA GLN A 156 -9.70 -1.68 -20.68
C GLN A 156 -11.13 -2.19 -20.85
N ASP A 157 -11.58 -3.08 -19.96
CA ASP A 157 -12.94 -3.63 -19.95
C ASP A 157 -14.01 -2.53 -19.85
N ARG A 158 -13.86 -1.62 -18.87
CA ARG A 158 -14.75 -0.44 -18.73
C ARG A 158 -14.75 0.49 -19.95
N ARG A 159 -13.68 0.54 -20.75
CA ARG A 159 -13.65 1.32 -22.00
C ARG A 159 -14.40 0.62 -23.12
N GLY A 160 -14.35 -0.71 -23.16
CA GLY A 160 -15.09 -1.54 -24.11
C GLY A 160 -16.60 -1.52 -23.88
N GLU A 161 -17.06 -1.37 -22.62
CA GLU A 161 -18.48 -1.19 -22.31
C GLU A 161 -19.02 0.16 -22.80
N LYS A 162 -18.27 1.26 -22.55
CA LYS A 162 -18.67 2.62 -22.95
C LYS A 162 -18.73 2.87 -24.46
N THR A 163 -18.09 2.02 -25.26
CA THR A 163 -18.11 2.11 -26.73
C THR A 163 -19.24 1.32 -27.37
N LYS A 164 -19.98 0.51 -26.59
CA LYS A 164 -21.12 -0.29 -27.05
C LYS A 164 -22.49 0.33 -26.74
N THR A 165 -22.52 1.40 -25.94
CA THR A 165 -23.68 2.25 -25.65
C THR A 165 -23.61 3.54 -26.43
#